data_AF-A0A7S2Q6Z9-F1
#
_entry.id   AF-A0A7S2Q6Z9-F1
#
_cell.length_a   1.000
_cell.length_b   1.000
_cell.length_c   1.000
_cell.angle_alpha   90.00
_cell.angle_beta   90.00
_cell.angle_gamma   90.00
#
_symmetry.space_group_name_H-M   'P 1'
#
loop_
_entity.id
_entity.type
_entity.pdbx_description
1 polymer ?
#
loop_
_entity_poly.entity_id
_entity_poly.type
_entity_poly.pdbx_seq_one_letter_code
_entity_poly.pdbx_strand_id
1 'polypeptide(L)'
;TESYSRATQGGGDVPPELVASELGPRPKVLVLIARDDDQVVDANGAQTEPLWAVANIAPQDAANLGRGSSGVHVVPYHGPAPRDEYVHRIFFHAYLMKDRVPRTPLRSWPALDAYLRKVGTYKDSDNHASFLMTA
;
A
#
# COMPACT_ATOMS: atom_id res chain seq x y z
N THR A 1 23.07 4.39 29.51
CA THR A 1 21.68 3.94 29.65
C THR A 1 20.91 4.59 28.52
N GLU A 2 20.64 3.85 27.45
CA GLU A 2 19.91 4.38 26.30
C GLU A 2 18.44 4.54 26.71
N SER A 3 17.98 5.78 26.76
CA SER A 3 16.59 6.12 27.07
C SER A 3 15.73 5.78 25.85
N TYR A 4 15.01 4.67 25.92
CA TYR A 4 13.93 4.36 24.99
C TYR A 4 12.77 5.34 25.27
N SER A 5 12.69 6.42 24.49
CA SER A 5 11.49 7.26 24.48
C SER A 5 10.42 6.51 23.71
N ARG A 6 9.36 6.08 24.39
CA ARG A 6 8.14 5.54 23.76
C ARG A 6 7.61 6.62 22.82
N ALA A 7 7.85 6.47 21.52
CA ALA A 7 7.36 7.40 20.52
C ALA A 7 5.82 7.40 20.58
N THR A 8 5.29 8.54 21.04
CA THR A 8 3.95 9.10 20.77
C THR A 8 2.77 8.15 20.68
N GLN A 9 1.87 8.28 21.67
CA GLN A 9 0.44 7.99 21.51
C GLN A 9 -0.11 8.68 20.25
N GLY A 10 -0.67 7.89 19.34
CA GLY A 10 -1.44 8.35 18.17
C GLY A 10 -0.57 8.65 16.95
N GLY A 11 -0.23 7.62 16.17
CA GLY A 11 0.12 7.85 14.77
C GLY A 11 -1.10 8.43 14.06
N GLY A 12 -0.98 9.62 13.46
CA GLY A 12 -2.08 10.22 12.72
C GLY A 12 -2.51 9.33 11.55
N ASP A 13 -3.77 9.44 11.13
CA ASP A 13 -4.28 8.90 9.85
C ASP A 13 -3.68 9.66 8.66
N VAL A 14 -2.35 9.79 8.66
CA VAL A 14 -1.53 10.48 7.68
C VAL A 14 -0.59 9.45 7.09
N PRO A 15 -0.64 9.22 5.76
CA PRO A 15 0.28 8.29 5.11
C PRO A 15 1.74 8.68 5.38
N PRO A 16 2.63 7.71 5.61
CA PRO A 16 4.07 8.00 5.72
C PRO A 16 4.61 8.50 4.37
N GLU A 17 5.74 9.21 4.42
CA GLU A 17 6.47 9.56 3.20
C GLU A 17 7.07 8.28 2.60
N LEU A 18 6.81 8.06 1.30
CA LEU A 18 7.19 6.85 0.58
C LEU A 18 7.76 7.23 -0.78
N VAL A 19 8.93 6.68 -1.07
CA VAL A 19 9.63 6.81 -2.34
C VAL A 19 9.76 5.42 -2.95
N ALA A 20 9.11 5.18 -4.08
CA ALA A 20 9.36 4.02 -4.92
C ALA A 20 10.47 4.36 -5.92
N SER A 21 11.57 3.63 -5.85
CA SER A 21 12.71 3.75 -6.77
C SER A 21 12.79 2.54 -7.70
N GLU A 22 13.68 2.61 -8.70
CA GLU A 22 14.01 1.46 -9.55
C GLU A 22 12.80 0.87 -10.31
N LEU A 23 11.92 1.72 -10.84
CA LEU A 23 10.64 1.36 -11.46
C LEU A 23 10.71 0.45 -12.70
N GLY A 24 11.88 -0.06 -13.07
CA GLY A 24 12.08 -0.88 -14.27
C GLY A 24 11.71 -0.15 -15.58
N PRO A 25 11.76 -0.85 -16.72
CA PRO A 25 11.41 -0.24 -18.00
C PRO A 25 9.89 -0.08 -18.17
N ARG A 26 9.45 1.18 -18.24
CA ARG A 26 8.16 1.66 -18.79
C ARG A 26 6.87 1.16 -18.10
N PRO A 27 6.73 1.24 -16.76
CA PRO A 27 5.40 1.12 -16.15
C PRO A 27 4.51 2.27 -16.66
N LYS A 28 3.24 1.98 -16.98
CA LYS A 28 2.27 3.05 -17.28
C LYS A 28 1.73 3.67 -16.00
N VAL A 29 1.58 2.88 -14.95
CA VAL A 29 1.13 3.31 -13.63
C VAL A 29 1.68 2.41 -12.53
N LEU A 30 1.60 2.89 -11.29
CA LEU A 30 1.81 2.11 -10.08
C LEU A 30 0.48 1.85 -9.36
N VAL A 31 0.47 0.77 -8.57
CA VAL A 31 -0.56 0.47 -7.58
C VAL A 31 0.13 0.32 -6.22
N LEU A 32 -0.26 1.13 -5.25
CA LEU A 32 0.25 1.09 -3.88
C LEU A 32 -0.76 0.40 -2.97
N ILE A 33 -0.31 -0.55 -2.16
CA ILE A 33 -1.11 -1.23 -1.16
C ILE A 33 -0.33 -1.30 0.16
N ALA A 34 -0.93 -0.81 1.24
CA ALA A 34 -0.41 -0.99 2.60
C ALA A 34 -1.26 -2.02 3.35
N ARG A 35 -0.64 -3.03 3.97
CA ARG A 35 -1.35 -4.08 4.70
C ARG A 35 -0.67 -4.41 6.02
N ASP A 36 -1.50 -4.82 6.96
CA ASP A 36 -1.08 -5.55 8.14
C ASP A 36 -1.17 -7.05 7.83
N ASP A 37 -0.02 -7.67 7.52
CA ASP A 37 0.02 -9.10 7.20
C ASP A 37 0.06 -9.97 8.47
N ASP A 38 0.22 -9.38 9.65
CA ASP A 38 0.08 -10.08 10.93
C ASP A 38 -1.41 -10.17 11.35
N GLN A 39 -2.27 -9.31 10.77
CA GLN A 39 -3.73 -9.33 10.93
C GLN A 39 -4.46 -9.62 9.61
N VAL A 40 -4.35 -10.84 9.08
CA VAL A 40 -4.97 -11.26 7.81
C VAL A 40 -6.49 -11.44 7.86
N VAL A 41 -7.06 -11.60 9.06
CA VAL A 41 -8.51 -11.73 9.28
C VAL A 41 -9.00 -10.80 10.38
N ASP A 42 -10.23 -10.30 10.22
CA ASP A 42 -10.92 -9.50 11.22
C ASP A 42 -11.55 -10.37 12.33
N ALA A 43 -12.18 -9.73 13.31
CA ALA A 43 -12.83 -10.42 14.43
C ALA A 43 -13.99 -11.33 14.01
N ASN A 44 -14.50 -11.21 12.77
CA ASN A 44 -15.55 -12.04 12.20
C ASN A 44 -14.99 -13.14 11.29
N GLY A 45 -13.66 -13.25 11.16
CA GLY A 45 -12.99 -14.20 10.27
C GLY A 45 -13.00 -13.79 8.80
N ALA A 46 -13.41 -12.56 8.46
CA ALA A 46 -13.33 -12.02 7.11
C ALA A 46 -11.92 -11.51 6.82
N GLN A 47 -11.48 -11.55 5.56
CA GLN A 47 -10.18 -11.02 5.19
C GLN A 47 -10.12 -9.51 5.47
N THR A 48 -9.09 -9.05 6.17
CA THR A 48 -8.93 -7.64 6.52
C THR A 48 -8.71 -6.81 5.25
N GLU A 49 -9.41 -5.68 5.16
CA GLU A 49 -9.11 -4.67 4.13
C GLU A 49 -7.70 -4.10 4.35
N PRO A 50 -6.99 -3.67 3.30
CA PRO A 50 -5.70 -3.02 3.45
C PRO A 50 -5.86 -1.71 4.22
N LEU A 51 -4.80 -1.29 4.90
CA LEU A 51 -4.71 0.03 5.55
C LEU A 51 -4.76 1.16 4.52
N TRP A 52 -4.34 0.89 3.29
CA TRP A 52 -4.34 1.85 2.20
C TRP A 52 -4.28 1.15 0.84
N ALA A 53 -5.03 1.63 -0.14
CA ALA A 53 -4.93 1.17 -1.52
C ALA A 53 -5.14 2.32 -2.51
N VAL A 54 -4.13 2.58 -3.33
CA VAL A 54 -4.17 3.60 -4.38
C VAL A 54 -3.73 2.97 -5.69
N ALA A 55 -4.53 3.15 -6.73
CA ALA A 55 -4.24 2.60 -8.05
C ALA A 55 -4.06 3.71 -9.08
N ASN A 56 -3.48 3.36 -10.24
CA ASN A 56 -3.25 4.31 -11.34
C ASN A 56 -2.38 5.52 -10.98
N ILE A 57 -1.45 5.36 -10.04
CA ILE A 57 -0.48 6.40 -9.69
C ILE A 57 0.44 6.62 -10.89
N ALA A 58 0.68 7.87 -11.28
CA ALA A 58 1.55 8.14 -12.40
C ALA A 58 3.03 7.86 -12.04
N PRO A 59 3.85 7.30 -12.95
CA PRO A 59 5.24 6.99 -12.65
C PRO A 59 6.09 8.17 -12.16
N GLN A 60 5.81 9.38 -12.64
CA GLN A 60 6.50 10.59 -12.18
C GLN A 60 6.24 10.93 -10.70
N ASP A 61 5.17 10.39 -10.10
CA ASP A 61 4.82 10.62 -8.71
C ASP A 61 5.41 9.55 -7.77
N ALA A 62 6.19 8.61 -8.31
CA ALA A 62 6.79 7.54 -7.51
C ALA A 62 7.70 8.04 -6.38
N ALA A 63 8.24 9.26 -6.50
CA ALA A 63 9.04 9.89 -5.46
C ALA A 63 8.21 10.57 -4.34
N ASN A 64 6.88 10.60 -4.46
CA ASN A 64 5.99 11.30 -3.53
C ASN A 64 4.68 10.54 -3.30
N LEU A 65 4.78 9.23 -3.03
CA LEU A 65 3.61 8.37 -2.92
C LEU A 65 2.71 8.74 -1.73
N GLY A 66 3.30 9.13 -0.60
CA GLY A 66 2.63 9.49 0.65
C GLY A 66 1.87 10.82 0.66
N ARG A 67 2.34 11.81 -0.12
CA ARG A 67 1.82 13.19 -0.12
C ARG A 67 1.49 13.64 -1.54
N GLY A 68 0.28 13.32 -2.00
CA GLY A 68 -0.25 13.86 -3.26
C GLY A 68 -0.05 12.98 -4.50
N SER A 69 -0.07 11.65 -4.36
CA SER A 69 -0.08 10.77 -5.53
C SER A 69 -1.29 11.05 -6.43
N SER A 70 -1.10 11.17 -7.75
CA SER A 70 -2.18 11.42 -8.72
C SER A 70 -3.17 10.25 -8.89
N GLY A 71 -3.11 9.26 -8.01
CA GLY A 71 -3.83 7.99 -8.14
C GLY A 71 -5.29 8.09 -7.72
N VAL A 72 -6.00 6.99 -7.96
CA VAL A 72 -7.36 6.78 -7.46
C VAL A 72 -7.26 6.01 -6.15
N HIS A 73 -7.68 6.67 -5.06
CA HIS A 73 -7.81 6.04 -3.75
C HIS A 73 -8.99 5.07 -3.78
N VAL A 74 -8.69 3.77 -3.66
CA VAL A 74 -9.69 2.71 -3.55
C VAL A 74 -9.99 2.41 -2.09
N VAL A 75 -8.96 2.44 -1.25
CA VAL A 75 -9.09 2.46 0.21
C VAL A 75 -8.31 3.66 0.71
N PRO A 76 -8.96 4.67 1.34
CA PRO A 76 -8.27 5.78 1.99
C PRO A 76 -7.31 5.27 3.08
N TYR A 77 -6.22 5.99 3.30
CA TYR A 77 -5.27 5.62 4.35
C TYR A 77 -5.95 5.73 5.72
N HIS A 78 -5.80 4.69 6.52
CA HIS A 78 -6.01 4.71 7.95
C HIS A 78 -4.79 4.11 8.63
N GLY A 79 -4.39 4.69 9.77
CA GLY A 79 -3.20 4.25 10.50
C GLY A 79 -3.36 2.84 11.05
N PRO A 80 -2.24 2.16 11.37
CA PRO A 80 -2.28 0.87 12.04
C PRO A 80 -2.94 1.02 13.42
N ALA A 81 -3.94 0.18 13.68
CA ALA A 81 -4.67 0.13 14.95
C ALA A 81 -4.80 -1.33 15.44
N PRO A 82 -3.67 -1.98 15.79
CA PRO A 82 -3.69 -3.36 16.26
C PRO A 82 -4.56 -3.46 17.52
N ARG A 83 -5.30 -4.56 17.64
CA ARG A 83 -6.24 -4.81 18.75
C ARG A 83 -5.64 -5.68 19.85
N ASP A 84 -4.39 -6.07 19.71
CA ASP A 84 -3.64 -6.89 20.65
C ASP A 84 -2.33 -6.19 21.06
N GLU A 85 -1.56 -6.86 21.91
CA GLU A 85 -0.31 -6.33 22.47
C GLU A 85 0.94 -6.71 21.65
N TYR A 86 0.77 -7.37 20.50
CA TYR A 86 1.88 -7.82 19.68
C TYR A 86 2.37 -6.72 18.74
N VAL A 87 3.61 -6.90 18.25
CA VAL A 87 4.18 -6.02 17.23
C VAL A 87 3.67 -6.48 15.87
N HIS A 88 2.96 -5.60 15.18
CA HIS A 88 2.46 -5.82 13.83
C HIS A 88 3.39 -5.21 12.79
N ARG A 89 3.63 -5.93 11.70
CA ARG A 89 4.42 -5.49 10.56
C ARG A 89 3.50 -4.98 9.47
N ILE A 90 3.63 -3.68 9.20
CA ILE A 90 2.92 -3.05 8.09
C ILE A 90 3.79 -3.10 6.85
N PHE A 91 3.30 -3.78 5.81
CA PHE A 91 3.97 -3.87 4.53
C PHE A 91 3.36 -2.88 3.54
N PHE A 92 4.24 -2.12 2.89
CA PHE A 92 3.89 -1.27 1.76
C PHE A 92 4.38 -1.95 0.49
N HIS A 93 3.49 -2.16 -0.46
CA HIS A 93 3.78 -2.77 -1.75
C HIS A 93 3.44 -1.79 -2.87
N ALA A 94 4.40 -1.49 -3.73
CA ALA A 94 4.18 -0.75 -4.96
C ALA A 94 4.34 -1.72 -6.13
N TYR A 95 3.24 -1.91 -6.86
CA TYR A 95 3.19 -2.76 -8.03
C TYR A 95 3.25 -1.94 -9.31
N LEU A 96 4.16 -2.30 -10.19
CA LEU A 96 4.33 -1.74 -11.52
C LEU A 96 3.32 -2.38 -12.47
N MET A 97 2.54 -1.56 -13.17
CA MET A 97 1.52 -2.04 -14.10
C MET A 97 1.83 -1.58 -15.52
N LYS A 98 1.79 -2.53 -16.46
CA LYS A 98 1.92 -2.27 -17.91
C LYS A 98 0.73 -1.51 -18.49
N ASP A 99 -0.42 -1.60 -17.83
CA ASP A 99 -1.67 -0.94 -18.22
C ASP A 99 -2.37 -0.30 -17.03
N ARG A 100 -3.20 0.71 -17.32
CA ARG A 100 -4.07 1.32 -16.31
C ARG A 100 -5.12 0.33 -15.83
N VAL A 101 -5.37 0.34 -14.53
CA VAL A 101 -6.50 -0.35 -13.91
C VAL A 101 -7.80 0.27 -14.43
N PRO A 102 -8.74 -0.52 -15.01
CA PRO A 102 -10.02 -0.02 -15.49
C PRO A 102 -10.88 0.57 -14.37
N ARG A 103 -11.88 1.39 -14.73
CA ARG A 103 -12.74 2.06 -13.74
C ARG A 103 -13.53 1.11 -12.84
N THR A 104 -13.96 -0.04 -13.35
CA THR A 104 -14.80 -0.98 -12.60
C THR A 104 -14.07 -1.59 -11.39
N PRO A 105 -12.83 -2.12 -11.51
CA PRO A 105 -12.03 -2.53 -10.36
C PRO A 105 -11.74 -1.45 -9.32
N LEU A 106 -11.74 -0.17 -9.69
CA LEU A 106 -11.41 0.93 -8.77
C LEU A 106 -12.54 1.30 -7.80
N ARG A 107 -13.70 0.65 -7.88
CA ARG A 107 -14.87 1.02 -7.07
C ARG A 107 -14.80 0.50 -5.63
N SER A 108 -14.03 -0.55 -5.38
CA SER A 108 -13.92 -1.16 -4.05
C SER A 108 -12.68 -2.03 -3.96
N TRP A 109 -12.23 -2.26 -2.72
CA TRP A 109 -11.10 -3.14 -2.46
C TRP A 109 -11.28 -4.57 -3.03
N PRO A 110 -12.42 -5.27 -2.81
CA PRO A 110 -12.60 -6.61 -3.36
C PRO A 110 -12.52 -6.66 -4.89
N ALA A 111 -13.03 -5.63 -5.58
CA ALA A 111 -12.98 -5.56 -7.03
C ALA A 111 -11.56 -5.31 -7.56
N LEU A 112 -10.78 -4.47 -6.86
CA LEU A 112 -9.38 -4.24 -7.17
C LEU A 112 -8.54 -5.50 -6.91
N ASP A 113 -8.68 -6.13 -5.75
CA ASP A 113 -7.93 -7.35 -5.39
C ASP A 113 -8.20 -8.48 -6.39
N ALA A 114 -9.46 -8.71 -6.75
CA ALA A 114 -9.84 -9.70 -7.75
C ALA A 114 -9.21 -9.40 -9.12
N TYR A 115 -9.16 -8.12 -9.52
CA TYR A 115 -8.51 -7.71 -10.76
C TYR A 115 -6.98 -7.96 -10.72
N LEU A 116 -6.29 -7.55 -9.65
CA LEU A 116 -4.84 -7.73 -9.50
C LEU A 116 -4.44 -9.21 -9.49
N ARG A 117 -5.24 -10.07 -8.84
CA ARG A 117 -5.05 -11.54 -8.90
C ARG A 117 -5.22 -12.07 -10.31
N LYS A 118 -6.24 -11.61 -11.03
CA LYS A 118 -6.55 -12.06 -12.39
C LYS A 118 -5.43 -11.73 -13.37
N VAL A 119 -4.84 -10.53 -13.28
CA VAL A 119 -3.74 -10.11 -14.16
C VAL A 119 -2.36 -10.59 -13.67
N GLY A 120 -2.30 -11.30 -12.55
CA GLY A 120 -1.08 -11.91 -12.04
C GLY A 120 -0.13 -10.96 -11.29
N THR A 121 -0.57 -9.76 -10.91
CA THR A 121 0.28 -8.72 -10.32
C THR A 121 1.05 -9.22 -9.09
N TYR A 122 0.43 -10.00 -8.21
CA TYR A 122 1.07 -10.49 -6.98
C TYR A 122 2.11 -11.59 -7.17
N LYS A 123 2.17 -12.24 -8.35
CA LYS A 123 3.02 -13.42 -8.58
C LYS A 123 4.29 -13.11 -9.35
N ASP A 124 4.39 -11.90 -9.88
CA ASP A 124 5.46 -11.48 -10.77
C ASP A 124 6.41 -10.59 -9.99
N SER A 125 7.56 -11.16 -9.60
CA SER A 125 8.61 -10.44 -8.85
C SER A 125 9.10 -9.20 -9.58
N ASP A 126 8.98 -9.17 -10.91
CA ASP A 126 9.43 -8.05 -11.75
C ASP A 126 8.45 -6.87 -11.71
N ASN A 127 7.25 -7.08 -11.15
CA ASN A 127 6.25 -6.03 -10.98
C ASN A 127 6.35 -5.34 -9.62
N HIS A 128 7.38 -5.56 -8.82
CA HIS A 128 7.56 -4.86 -7.54
C HIS A 128 8.52 -3.68 -7.68
N ALA A 129 8.14 -2.52 -7.15
CA ALA A 129 9.07 -1.42 -6.92
C ALA A 129 9.70 -1.53 -5.52
N SER A 130 10.99 -1.24 -5.43
CA SER A 130 11.70 -1.10 -4.17
C SER A 130 11.29 0.21 -3.48
N PHE A 131 11.16 0.18 -2.15
CA PHE A 131 10.95 1.40 -1.36
C PHE A 131 12.22 1.84 -0.68
N LEU A 132 12.45 3.15 -0.69
CA LEU A 132 13.31 3.81 0.28
C LEU A 132 12.39 4.45 1.32
N MET A 133 12.47 3.98 2.58
CA MET A 133 11.87 4.67 3.71
C MET A 133 12.89 5.67 4.25
N THR A 134 12.59 6.95 4.15
CA THR A 134 13.35 8.00 4.84
C THR A 134 12.70 8.24 6.19
N ALA A 135 13.49 8.05 7.26
CA ALA A 135 13.09 8.28 8.65
C ALA A 135 12.90 9.77 8.96
#